data_AF-A0A1X1YBH3-F1
#
_entry.id   AF-A0A1X1YBH3-F1
#
_cell.length_a   1.000
_cell.length_b   1.000
_cell.length_c   1.000
_cell.angle_alpha   90.00
_cell.angle_beta   90.00
_cell.angle_gamma   90.00
#
_symmetry.space_group_name_H-M   'P 1'
#
loop_
_entity.id
_entity.type
_entity.pdbx_description
1 polymer ?
#
loop_
_entity_poly.entity_id
_entity_poly.type
_entity_poly.pdbx_seq_one_letter_code
_entity_poly.pdbx_strand_id
1 'polypeptide(L)'
;MIAHYTDGSAVQRGDRVRYHQTPGGILSPATNLDGTIRWHYGTAEPYPPYQERREELLTAYEQESWRIDPDELYCRGDDGHWYHMAPHIIEPVKQ
;
A
#
# COMPACT_ATOMS: atom_id res chain seq x y z
N MET A 1 -9.51 -1.25 3.78
CA MET A 1 -8.82 -2.54 3.93
C MET A 1 -7.51 -2.26 4.64
N ILE A 2 -7.17 -3.01 5.68
CA ILE A 2 -5.88 -2.84 6.36
C ILE A 2 -4.83 -3.66 5.62
N ALA A 3 -3.72 -3.02 5.25
CA ALA A 3 -2.56 -3.70 4.68
C ALA A 3 -1.86 -4.52 5.77
N HIS A 4 -1.42 -5.74 5.42
CA HIS A 4 -0.74 -6.64 6.34
C HIS A 4 0.64 -7.01 5.80
N TYR A 5 1.60 -7.17 6.71
CA TYR A 5 2.91 -7.74 6.41
C TYR A 5 2.79 -9.22 6.03
N THR A 6 3.85 -9.77 5.45
CA THR A 6 3.94 -11.20 5.10
C THR A 6 3.79 -12.15 6.29
N ASP A 7 4.03 -11.68 7.51
CA ASP A 7 3.80 -12.43 8.75
C ASP A 7 2.35 -12.33 9.28
N GLY A 8 1.49 -11.57 8.59
CA GLY A 8 0.09 -11.35 8.95
C GLY A 8 -0.14 -10.24 9.97
N SER A 9 0.89 -9.56 10.47
CA SER A 9 0.71 -8.39 11.33
C SER A 9 0.25 -7.16 10.52
N ALA A 10 -0.52 -6.28 11.15
CA ALA A 10 -1.05 -5.08 10.48
C ALA A 10 0.05 -4.02 10.31
N VAL A 11 0.15 -3.45 9.10
CA VAL A 11 1.01 -2.30 8.80
C VAL A 11 0.53 -1.09 9.59
N GLN A 12 1.44 -0.39 10.26
CA GLN A 12 1.14 0.81 11.03
C GLN A 12 1.59 2.07 10.29
N ARG A 13 0.92 3.19 10.57
CA ARG A 13 1.33 4.51 10.07
C ARG A 13 2.75 4.83 10.55
N GLY A 14 3.60 5.26 9.62
CA GLY A 14 4.99 5.64 9.89
C GLY A 14 5.99 4.48 9.74
N ASP A 15 5.52 3.25 9.53
CA ASP A 15 6.40 2.13 9.28
C ASP A 15 7.22 2.34 7.99
N ARG A 16 8.51 1.95 8.04
CA ARG A 16 9.35 1.83 6.84
C ARG A 16 9.11 0.47 6.21
N VAL A 17 8.62 0.50 4.98
CA VAL A 17 8.17 -0.70 4.27
C VAL A 17 8.88 -0.84 2.94
N ARG A 18 9.02 -2.09 2.51
CA ARG A 18 9.23 -2.42 1.11
C ARG A 18 8.05 -3.23 0.62
N TYR A 19 7.63 -3.00 -0.62
CA TYR A 19 6.56 -3.79 -1.21
C TYR A 19 6.81 -4.09 -2.70
N HIS A 20 6.18 -5.17 -3.19
CA HIS A 20 6.05 -5.47 -4.62
C HIS A 20 4.75 -6.22 -4.89
N GLN A 21 4.35 -6.28 -6.16
CA GLN A 21 3.11 -6.95 -6.55
C GLN A 21 3.15 -8.46 -6.26
N THR A 22 2.05 -8.99 -5.71
CA THR A 22 1.93 -10.39 -5.35
C THR A 22 2.08 -11.29 -6.58
N PRO A 23 2.91 -12.36 -6.52
CA PRO A 23 2.99 -13.33 -7.59
C PRO A 23 1.61 -13.90 -7.93
N GLY A 24 1.23 -13.89 -9.21
CA GLY A 24 -0.10 -14.32 -9.66
C GLY A 24 -1.19 -13.23 -9.62
N GLY A 25 -0.84 -11.99 -9.27
CA GLY A 25 -1.71 -10.83 -9.51
C GLY A 25 -1.93 -10.55 -11.01
N ILE A 26 -2.84 -9.63 -11.33
CA ILE A 26 -3.17 -9.24 -12.72
C ILE A 26 -1.92 -8.80 -13.48
N LEU A 27 -0.95 -8.17 -12.81
CA LEU A 27 0.35 -7.85 -13.37
C LEU A 27 1.43 -8.63 -12.61
N SER A 28 2.44 -9.08 -13.35
CA SER A 28 3.64 -9.69 -12.76
C SER A 28 4.44 -8.63 -12.01
N PRO A 29 5.12 -8.99 -10.91
CA PRO A 29 6.03 -8.06 -10.24
C PRO A 29 7.10 -7.56 -11.21
N ALA A 30 7.40 -6.26 -11.15
CA ALA A 30 8.50 -5.69 -11.89
C ALA A 30 9.82 -6.36 -11.47
N THR A 31 10.73 -6.57 -12.43
CA THR A 31 12.06 -7.14 -12.18
C THR A 31 13.18 -6.18 -12.53
N ASN A 32 14.34 -6.41 -11.93
CA ASN A 32 15.60 -5.79 -12.31
C ASN A 32 16.21 -6.52 -13.53
N LEU A 33 17.31 -5.98 -14.09
CA LEU A 33 17.99 -6.56 -15.25
C LEU A 33 18.58 -7.95 -14.98
N ASP A 34 18.92 -8.24 -13.73
CA ASP A 34 19.42 -9.55 -13.27
C ASP A 34 18.29 -10.57 -13.01
N GLY A 35 17.03 -10.20 -13.27
CA GLY A 35 15.86 -11.05 -13.06
C GLY A 35 15.34 -11.08 -11.63
N THR A 36 15.96 -10.36 -10.68
CA THR A 36 15.43 -10.25 -9.31
C THR A 36 14.19 -9.37 -9.25
N ILE A 37 13.30 -9.61 -8.28
CA ILE A 37 12.11 -8.77 -8.08
C ILE A 37 12.54 -7.35 -7.66
N ARG A 38 11.97 -6.35 -8.31
CA ARG A 38 12.13 -4.95 -7.94
C ARG A 38 11.20 -4.63 -6.77
N TRP A 39 11.81 -4.21 -5.67
CA TRP A 39 11.11 -3.69 -4.51
C TRP A 39 10.96 -2.18 -4.60
N HIS A 40 9.80 -1.67 -4.20
CA HIS A 40 9.60 -0.26 -3.93
C HIS A 40 9.77 -0.02 -2.43
N TYR A 41 10.41 1.08 -2.06
CA TYR A 41 10.73 1.44 -0.68
C TYR A 41 10.06 2.76 -0.32
N GLY A 42 9.55 2.86 0.90
CA GLY A 42 8.89 4.06 1.35
C GLY A 42 8.35 3.97 2.77
N THR A 43 7.50 4.93 3.12
CA THR A 43 6.87 5.05 4.43
C THR A 43 5.37 4.84 4.31
N ALA A 44 4.78 4.09 5.23
CA ALA A 44 3.33 3.88 5.29
C ALA A 44 2.63 5.16 5.77
N GLU A 45 1.88 5.83 4.89
CA GLU A 45 1.20 7.11 5.13
C GLU A 45 -0.24 7.08 4.60
N PRO A 46 -1.19 7.79 5.25
CA PRO A 46 -2.51 8.03 4.66
C PRO A 46 -2.37 8.83 3.37
N TYR A 47 -3.16 8.48 2.35
CA TYR A 47 -3.13 9.21 1.08
C TYR A 47 -3.83 10.58 1.23
N PRO A 48 -3.13 11.73 1.00
CA PRO A 48 -3.69 13.05 1.32
C PRO A 48 -5.04 13.35 0.66
N PRO A 49 -5.26 13.05 -0.64
CA PRO A 49 -6.56 13.29 -1.27
C PRO A 49 -7.74 12.55 -0.61
N TYR A 50 -7.49 11.41 0.04
CA TYR A 50 -8.55 10.67 0.74
C TYR A 50 -8.83 11.25 2.12
N GLN A 51 -7.80 11.80 2.76
CA GLN A 51 -7.96 12.51 4.03
C GLN A 51 -8.77 13.79 3.84
N GLU A 52 -8.53 14.53 2.77
CA GLU A 52 -9.29 15.75 2.43
C GLU A 52 -10.77 15.46 2.15
N ARG A 53 -11.09 14.26 1.66
CA ARG A 53 -12.45 13.82 1.29
C ARG A 53 -13.02 12.77 2.25
N ARG A 54 -12.48 12.68 3.47
CA ARG A 54 -12.74 11.56 4.37
C ARG A 54 -14.23 11.32 4.65
N GLU A 55 -15.00 12.36 4.94
CA GLU A 55 -16.43 12.25 5.25
C GLU A 55 -17.26 11.76 4.05
N GLU A 56 -16.93 12.24 2.84
CA GLU A 56 -17.55 11.82 1.59
C GLU A 56 -17.27 10.35 1.31
N LEU A 57 -16.00 9.93 1.48
CA LEU A 57 -15.57 8.56 1.26
C LEU A 57 -16.15 7.59 2.29
N LEU A 58 -16.28 7.99 3.56
CA LEU A 58 -16.96 7.18 4.58
C LEU A 58 -18.42 6.95 4.23
N THR A 59 -19.13 8.02 3.84
CA THR A 59 -20.53 7.93 3.41
C THR A 59 -20.68 6.99 2.20
N ALA A 60 -19.77 7.10 1.23
CA ALA A 60 -19.76 6.25 0.04
C ALA A 60 -19.40 4.78 0.33
N TYR A 61 -18.52 4.54 1.31
CA TYR A 61 -18.14 3.20 1.78
C TYR A 61 -19.29 2.49 2.50
N GLU A 62 -20.00 3.21 3.38
CA GLU A 62 -21.18 2.68 4.09
C GLU A 62 -22.36 2.35 3.15
N GLN A 63 -22.44 3.03 2.01
CA GLN A 63 -23.48 2.81 0.99
C GLN A 63 -23.10 1.73 -0.06
N GLU A 64 -22.11 0.88 0.25
CA GLU A 64 -21.65 -0.31 -0.50
C GLU A 64 -21.15 -0.08 -1.95
N SER A 65 -20.99 1.16 -2.39
CA SER A 65 -20.68 1.44 -3.80
C SER A 65 -19.18 1.62 -4.09
N TRP A 66 -18.33 1.74 -3.06
CA TRP A 66 -16.90 2.04 -3.21
C TRP A 66 -16.02 1.15 -2.32
N ARG A 67 -14.95 0.60 -2.91
CA ARG A 67 -13.92 -0.20 -2.21
C ARG A 67 -12.80 0.65 -1.58
N ILE A 68 -12.97 1.96 -1.52
CA ILE A 68 -11.94 2.88 -1.01
C ILE A 68 -12.22 3.10 0.47
N ASP A 69 -11.33 2.57 1.30
CA ASP A 69 -11.32 2.83 2.73
C ASP A 69 -10.49 4.09 2.99
N PRO A 70 -11.07 5.19 3.49
CA PRO A 70 -10.32 6.43 3.70
C PRO A 70 -9.24 6.31 4.77
N ASP A 71 -9.27 5.26 5.59
CA ASP A 71 -8.25 4.96 6.58
C ASP A 71 -7.17 3.99 6.04
N GLU A 72 -7.20 3.67 4.74
CA GLU A 72 -6.19 2.85 4.08
C GLU A 72 -4.82 3.55 4.01
N LEU A 73 -3.77 2.78 4.30
CA LEU A 73 -2.39 3.24 4.20
C LEU A 73 -1.81 2.96 2.81
N TYR A 74 -1.03 3.93 2.34
CA TYR A 74 -0.26 3.87 1.11
C TYR A 74 1.23 3.93 1.41
N CYS A 75 2.06 3.42 0.50
CA CYS A 75 3.49 3.62 0.58
C CYS A 75 3.82 4.93 -0.14
N ARG A 76 4.26 5.94 0.62
CA ARG A 76 4.92 7.12 0.05
C ARG A 76 6.36 6.73 -0.25
N GLY A 77 6.62 6.50 -1.53
CA GLY A 77 7.91 6.07 -2.03
C GLY A 77 9.01 7.10 -1.78
N ASP A 78 10.23 6.61 -1.63
CA ASP A 78 11.42 7.48 -1.53
C ASP A 78 11.68 8.28 -2.82
N ASP A 79 11.04 7.87 -3.92
CA ASP A 79 10.98 8.56 -5.21
C ASP A 79 9.89 9.65 -5.29
N GLY A 80 9.11 9.84 -4.21
CA GLY A 80 8.02 10.82 -4.14
C GLY A 80 6.69 10.35 -4.74
N HIS A 81 6.61 9.12 -5.26
CA HIS A 81 5.37 8.55 -5.78
C HIS A 81 4.55 7.87 -4.67
N TRP A 82 3.24 7.74 -4.93
CA TRP A 82 2.31 7.07 -4.01
C TRP A 82 1.92 5.72 -4.57
N TYR A 83 1.96 4.72 -3.70
CA TYR A 83 1.74 3.35 -4.09
C TYR A 83 0.71 2.66 -3.20
N HIS A 84 -0.28 2.05 -3.83
CA HIS A 84 -1.32 1.30 -3.13
C HIS A 84 -0.77 -0.02 -2.61
N MET A 85 -0.90 -0.27 -1.30
CA MET A 85 -0.26 -1.41 -0.65
C MET A 85 -1.14 -2.67 -0.57
N ALA A 86 -2.46 -2.54 -0.54
CA ALA A 86 -3.35 -3.69 -0.72
C ALA A 86 -3.52 -3.97 -2.22
N PRO A 87 -3.49 -5.21 -2.75
CA PRO A 87 -3.12 -6.52 -2.19
C PRO A 87 -1.69 -6.95 -2.62
N HIS A 88 -0.67 -6.32 -2.04
CA HIS A 88 0.74 -6.54 -2.40
C HIS A 88 1.49 -7.35 -1.32
N ILE A 89 2.68 -7.84 -1.64
CA ILE A 89 3.62 -8.39 -0.66
C ILE A 89 4.32 -7.22 0.01
N ILE A 90 4.24 -7.14 1.34
CA ILE A 90 4.77 -6.04 2.14
C ILE A 90 5.68 -6.62 3.23
N GLU A 91 6.87 -6.04 3.37
CA GLU A 91 7.84 -6.42 4.40
C GLU A 91 8.40 -5.20 5.13
N PRO A 92 8.74 -5.34 6.42
CA PRO A 92 9.42 -4.27 7.16
C PRO A 92 10.84 -4.08 6.61
N VAL A 93 11.26 -2.82 6.48
CA VAL A 93 12.66 -2.49 6.20
C VAL A 93 13.43 -2.55 7.52
N LYS A 94 14.31 -3.53 7.67
CA LYS A 94 15.21 -3.61 8.83
C LYS A 94 16.22 -2.47 8.76
N GLN A 95 16.31 -1.68 9.84
CA GLN A 95 17.35 -0.67 10.04
C GLN A 95 18.71 -1.34 10.31
#